data_AF-A0A6G9Y163-F1
#
_entry.id   AF-A0A6G9Y163-F1
#
_cell.length_a   1.000
_cell.length_b   1.000
_cell.length_c   1.000
_cell.angle_alpha   90.00
_cell.angle_beta   90.00
_cell.angle_gamma   90.00
#
_symmetry.space_group_name_H-M   'P 1'
#
loop_
_entity.id
_entity.type
_entity.pdbx_description
1 polymer ?
#
loop_
_entity_poly.entity_id
_entity_poly.type
_entity_poly.pdbx_seq_one_letter_code
_entity_poly.pdbx_strand_id
1 'polypeptide(L)'
;MVHHVTVADVISKVRQIAAAHPDHIYDKIGDCVNVETDENGVLVGSCIIGKAIVALGISAAELDQRGLNRHDAEHLLRSLGISLGDLEEAWLLEVQRHQDEGHRWGYAVTAADGKAPALSRCSPLEFDDQDQPR
;
A
#
# COMPACT_ATOMS: atom_id res chain seq x y z
N MET A 1 -1.50 4.04 -22.30
CA MET A 1 -2.33 4.89 -21.42
C MET A 1 -1.70 4.81 -20.04
N VAL A 2 -1.29 5.93 -19.46
CA VAL A 2 -0.75 5.95 -18.09
C VAL A 2 -1.94 5.81 -17.16
N HIS A 3 -2.04 4.68 -16.46
CA HIS A 3 -3.05 4.51 -15.42
C HIS A 3 -2.76 5.51 -14.30
N HIS A 4 -3.71 6.40 -14.03
CA HIS A 4 -3.55 7.39 -12.96
C HIS A 4 -3.89 6.70 -11.64
N VAL A 5 -2.86 6.49 -10.80
CA VAL A 5 -3.02 5.85 -9.49
C VAL A 5 -3.59 6.85 -8.50
N THR A 6 -4.66 6.46 -7.79
CA THR A 6 -5.26 7.24 -6.71
C THR A 6 -4.93 6.64 -5.34
N VAL A 7 -5.21 7.39 -4.26
CA VAL A 7 -5.07 6.87 -2.89
C VAL A 7 -6.00 5.69 -2.62
N ALA A 8 -7.20 5.69 -3.20
CA ALA A 8 -8.15 4.58 -3.06
C ALA A 8 -7.59 3.30 -3.69
N ASP A 9 -6.87 3.40 -4.82
CA ASP A 9 -6.21 2.27 -5.45
C ASP A 9 -5.10 1.70 -4.56
N VAL A 10 -4.31 2.58 -3.93
CA VAL A 10 -3.27 2.19 -2.97
C VAL A 10 -3.87 1.46 -1.78
N ILE A 11 -4.89 2.02 -1.12
CA ILE A 11 -5.55 1.39 0.03
C ILE A 11 -6.15 0.03 -0.36
N SER A 12 -6.85 -0.03 -1.49
CA SER A 12 -7.42 -1.28 -2.02
C SER A 12 -6.33 -2.33 -2.25
N LYS A 13 -5.19 -1.94 -2.82
CA LYS A 13 -4.07 -2.84 -3.07
C LYS A 13 -3.38 -3.29 -1.79
N VAL A 14 -3.20 -2.40 -0.79
CA VAL A 14 -2.69 -2.76 0.54
C VAL A 14 -3.58 -3.82 1.19
N ARG A 15 -4.91 -3.63 1.16
CA ARG A 15 -5.87 -4.62 1.67
C ARG A 15 -5.75 -5.96 0.94
N GLN A 16 -5.64 -5.95 -0.39
CA GLN A 16 -5.46 -7.18 -1.19
C GLN A 16 -4.18 -7.94 -0.79
N ILE A 17 -3.05 -7.24 -0.64
CA ILE A 17 -1.78 -7.85 -0.24
C ILE A 17 -1.86 -8.42 1.18
N ALA A 18 -2.44 -7.67 2.13
CA ALA A 18 -2.65 -8.15 3.50
C ALA A 18 -3.58 -9.37 3.54
N ALA A 19 -4.64 -9.39 2.74
CA ALA A 19 -5.55 -10.53 2.67
C ALA A 19 -4.89 -11.79 2.08
N ALA A 20 -3.97 -11.62 1.13
CA ALA A 20 -3.18 -12.72 0.56
C ALA A 20 -2.11 -13.25 1.54
N HIS A 21 -1.61 -12.40 2.44
CA HIS A 21 -0.53 -12.72 3.37
C HIS A 21 -0.81 -12.20 4.79
N PRO A 22 -1.91 -12.62 5.44
CA PRO A 22 -2.39 -12.00 6.68
C PRO A 22 -1.45 -12.21 7.86
N ASP A 23 -0.67 -13.29 7.84
CA ASP A 23 0.28 -13.65 8.90
C ASP A 23 1.70 -13.16 8.66
N HIS A 24 1.96 -12.49 7.52
CA HIS A 24 3.29 -11.96 7.24
C HIS A 24 3.65 -10.85 8.23
N ILE A 25 4.84 -10.95 8.80
CA ILE A 25 5.46 -9.93 9.66
C ILE A 25 6.61 -9.34 8.88
N TYR A 26 6.63 -8.02 8.77
CA TYR A 26 7.67 -7.31 8.08
C TYR A 26 9.02 -7.45 8.80
N ASP A 27 10.08 -7.70 8.05
CA ASP A 27 11.40 -8.04 8.59
C ASP A 27 12.28 -6.82 8.91
N LYS A 28 11.92 -5.62 8.42
CA LYS A 28 12.61 -4.35 8.71
C LYS A 28 11.89 -3.54 9.80
N ILE A 29 11.59 -4.17 10.93
CA ILE A 29 10.92 -3.53 12.07
C ILE A 29 11.68 -2.24 12.47
N GLY A 30 10.97 -1.13 12.61
CA GLY A 30 11.52 0.20 12.90
C GLY A 30 12.13 0.95 11.70
N ASP A 31 12.11 0.37 10.51
CA ASP A 31 12.72 0.90 9.29
C ASP A 31 11.69 1.00 8.15
N CYS A 32 11.38 2.21 7.69
CA CYS A 32 10.33 2.44 6.67
C CYS A 32 10.79 2.15 5.23
N VAL A 33 11.35 0.96 4.96
CA VAL A 33 11.88 0.62 3.62
C VAL A 33 10.71 0.40 2.64
N ASN A 34 10.63 1.22 1.60
CA ASN A 34 9.57 1.17 0.59
C ASN A 34 9.93 0.22 -0.55
N VAL A 35 11.21 0.16 -0.91
CA VAL A 35 11.75 -0.74 -1.93
C VAL A 35 13.06 -1.36 -1.47
N GLU A 36 13.27 -2.61 -1.84
CA GLU A 36 14.50 -3.35 -1.55
C GLU A 36 14.86 -4.29 -2.70
N THR A 37 16.10 -4.76 -2.72
CA THR A 37 16.56 -5.74 -3.69
C THR A 37 16.22 -7.14 -3.21
N ASP A 38 15.52 -7.92 -4.03
CA ASP A 38 15.22 -9.33 -3.74
C ASP A 38 16.44 -10.25 -3.91
N GLU A 39 16.27 -11.55 -3.67
CA GLU A 39 17.33 -12.56 -3.79
C GLU A 39 17.92 -12.69 -5.21
N ASN A 40 17.21 -12.21 -6.23
CA ASN A 40 17.63 -12.25 -7.62
C ASN A 40 18.30 -10.95 -8.07
N GLY A 41 18.50 -9.98 -7.17
CA GLY A 41 19.07 -8.68 -7.51
C GLY A 41 18.06 -7.71 -8.12
N VAL A 42 16.76 -7.99 -8.05
CA VAL A 42 15.70 -7.15 -8.62
C VAL A 42 15.14 -6.23 -7.54
N LEU A 43 15.02 -4.95 -7.86
CA LEU A 43 14.40 -3.97 -6.95
C LEU A 43 12.88 -4.15 -6.95
N VAL A 44 12.31 -4.43 -5.78
CA VAL A 44 10.89 -4.73 -5.56
C VAL A 44 10.35 -3.90 -4.39
N GLY A 45 9.02 -3.84 -4.23
CA GLY A 45 8.42 -3.24 -3.04
C GLY A 45 8.76 -4.04 -1.77
N SER A 46 9.12 -3.36 -0.69
CA SER A 46 9.53 -3.99 0.59
C SER A 46 8.38 -4.00 1.60
N CYS A 47 8.06 -2.87 2.23
CA CYS A 47 6.88 -2.74 3.09
C CYS A 47 5.56 -2.96 2.32
N ILE A 48 4.45 -3.19 3.03
CA ILE A 48 3.15 -3.44 2.38
C ILE A 48 2.69 -2.28 1.48
N ILE A 49 3.02 -1.04 1.86
CA ILE A 49 2.69 0.17 1.08
C ILE A 49 3.56 0.24 -0.18
N GLY A 50 4.86 -0.01 -0.05
CA GLY A 50 5.79 -0.08 -1.17
C GLY A 50 5.43 -1.20 -2.15
N LYS A 51 5.05 -2.38 -1.65
CA LYS A 51 4.51 -3.48 -2.46
C LYS A 51 3.24 -3.06 -3.21
N ALA A 52 2.33 -2.33 -2.56
CA ALA A 52 1.11 -1.84 -3.20
C ALA A 52 1.40 -0.86 -4.34
N ILE A 53 2.28 0.12 -4.11
CA ILE A 53 2.70 1.12 -5.10
C ILE A 53 3.34 0.45 -6.32
N VAL A 54 4.27 -0.49 -6.10
CA VAL A 54 4.92 -1.24 -7.19
C VAL A 54 3.92 -2.09 -7.96
N ALA A 55 3.00 -2.76 -7.27
CA ALA A 55 1.95 -3.57 -7.90
C ALA A 55 0.94 -2.73 -8.73
N LEU A 56 0.83 -1.43 -8.46
CA LEU A 56 0.00 -0.48 -9.23
C LEU A 56 0.75 0.12 -10.43
N GLY A 57 1.99 -0.31 -10.68
CA GLY A 57 2.77 0.06 -11.87
C GLY A 57 3.72 1.24 -11.66
N ILE A 58 3.85 1.75 -10.44
CA ILE A 58 4.87 2.75 -10.11
C ILE A 58 6.22 2.04 -9.95
N SER A 59 7.24 2.49 -10.68
CA SER A 59 8.51 1.78 -10.77
C SER A 59 9.27 1.79 -9.44
N ALA A 60 9.70 0.63 -8.95
CA ALA A 60 10.56 0.54 -7.78
C ALA A 60 11.86 1.33 -7.97
N ALA A 61 12.41 1.32 -9.18
CA ALA A 61 13.62 2.08 -9.52
C ALA A 61 13.38 3.59 -9.47
N GLU A 62 12.18 4.06 -9.83
CA GLU A 62 11.82 5.46 -9.67
C GLU A 62 11.79 5.87 -8.19
N LEU A 63 11.23 5.01 -7.33
CA LEU A 63 11.17 5.28 -5.88
C LEU A 63 12.57 5.40 -5.27
N ASP A 64 13.49 4.51 -5.65
CA ASP A 64 14.87 4.52 -5.16
C ASP A 64 15.67 5.71 -5.70
N GLN A 65 15.63 5.96 -7.01
CA GLN A 65 16.38 7.06 -7.64
C GLN A 65 15.93 8.45 -7.18
N ARG A 66 14.64 8.60 -6.85
CA ARG A 66 14.09 9.86 -6.33
C ARG A 66 14.36 10.05 -4.84
N GLY A 67 15.03 9.10 -4.19
CA GLY A 67 15.29 9.13 -2.75
C GLY A 67 14.03 8.98 -1.90
N LEU A 68 12.96 8.39 -2.45
CA LEU A 68 11.68 8.20 -1.77
C LEU A 68 11.65 6.92 -0.92
N ASN A 69 12.71 6.14 -0.95
CA ASN A 69 12.90 5.03 -0.03
C ASN A 69 13.09 5.58 1.40
N ARG A 70 12.60 4.88 2.43
CA ARG A 70 12.69 5.30 3.85
C ARG A 70 11.79 6.47 4.26
N HIS A 71 10.98 7.00 3.34
CA HIS A 71 9.93 7.95 3.69
C HIS A 71 8.68 7.24 4.21
N ASP A 72 7.96 7.92 5.10
CA ASP A 72 6.62 7.51 5.49
C ASP A 72 5.62 7.55 4.33
N ALA A 73 4.47 6.92 4.54
CA ALA A 73 3.43 6.77 3.54
C ALA A 73 2.89 8.11 3.02
N GLU A 74 2.76 9.11 3.90
CA GLU A 74 2.28 10.44 3.53
C GLU A 74 3.25 11.09 2.54
N HIS A 75 4.52 11.21 2.95
CA HIS A 75 5.54 11.87 2.16
C HIS A 75 5.79 11.14 0.84
N LEU A 76 5.77 9.81 0.86
CA LEU A 76 5.91 8.97 -0.32
C LEU A 76 4.80 9.26 -1.35
N LEU A 77 3.53 9.19 -0.94
CA LEU A 77 2.39 9.34 -1.85
C LEU A 77 2.25 10.77 -2.36
N ARG A 78 2.43 11.78 -1.50
CA ARG A 78 2.42 13.19 -1.94
C ARG A 78 3.54 13.47 -2.94
N SER A 79 4.73 12.91 -2.73
CA SER A 79 5.85 13.00 -3.66
C SER A 79 5.58 12.35 -5.01
N LEU A 80 4.70 11.34 -5.05
CA LEU A 80 4.23 10.69 -6.27
C LEU A 80 3.06 11.45 -6.95
N GLY A 81 2.63 12.58 -6.38
CA GLY A 81 1.49 13.36 -6.87
C GLY A 81 0.13 12.75 -6.52
N ILE A 82 0.10 11.77 -5.62
CA ILE A 82 -1.15 11.15 -5.14
C ILE A 82 -1.70 12.02 -4.02
N SER A 83 -2.91 12.55 -4.23
CA SER A 83 -3.58 13.39 -3.24
C SER A 83 -4.13 12.53 -2.10
N LEU A 84 -3.90 12.97 -0.87
CA LEU A 84 -4.38 12.35 0.37
C LEU A 84 -5.38 13.27 1.06
N GLY A 85 -6.51 12.70 1.48
CA GLY A 85 -7.35 13.30 2.53
C GLY A 85 -6.88 12.86 3.91
N ASP A 86 -7.34 13.57 4.94
CA ASP A 86 -6.93 13.34 6.33
C ASP A 86 -7.22 11.90 6.81
N LEU A 87 -8.33 11.30 6.33
CA LEU A 87 -8.71 9.93 6.69
C LEU A 87 -7.79 8.90 6.05
N GLU A 88 -7.48 9.05 4.76
CA GLU A 88 -6.60 8.13 4.05
C GLU A 88 -5.17 8.21 4.56
N GLU A 89 -4.70 9.42 4.84
CA GLU A 89 -3.40 9.66 5.48
C GLU A 89 -3.31 8.96 6.84
N ALA A 90 -4.29 9.20 7.72
CA ALA A 90 -4.33 8.57 9.04
C ALA A 90 -4.40 7.04 8.94
N TRP A 91 -5.14 6.49 7.96
CA TRP A 91 -5.22 5.06 7.74
C TRP A 91 -3.88 4.46 7.30
N LEU A 92 -3.18 5.10 6.36
CA LEU A 92 -1.89 4.63 5.86
C LEU A 92 -0.79 4.70 6.94
N LEU A 93 -0.75 5.79 7.70
CA LEU A 93 0.17 5.94 8.83
C LEU A 93 -0.09 4.87 9.91
N GLU A 94 -1.35 4.51 10.15
CA GLU A 94 -1.69 3.46 11.10
C GLU A 94 -1.22 2.07 10.63
N VAL A 95 -1.40 1.74 9.34
CA VAL A 95 -0.87 0.50 8.76
C VAL A 95 0.64 0.44 8.90
N GLN A 96 1.32 1.54 8.52
CA GLN A 96 2.78 1.62 8.62
C GLN A 96 3.26 1.49 10.06
N ARG A 97 2.65 2.21 11.01
CA ARG A 97 3.00 2.14 12.43
C ARG A 97 2.94 0.71 12.96
N HIS A 98 1.86 -0.01 12.69
CA HIS A 98 1.72 -1.38 13.16
C HIS A 98 2.69 -2.35 12.49
N GLN A 99 3.00 -2.16 11.22
CA GLN A 99 4.04 -2.91 10.55
C GLN A 99 5.41 -2.67 11.20
N ASP A 100 5.75 -1.39 11.46
CA ASP A 100 7.03 -0.97 12.02
C ASP A 100 7.18 -1.40 13.50
N GLU A 101 6.07 -1.74 14.17
CA GLU A 101 6.01 -2.37 15.50
C GLU A 101 6.11 -3.91 15.46
N GLY A 102 6.22 -4.51 14.27
CA GLY A 102 6.35 -5.96 14.10
C GLY A 102 5.03 -6.72 14.16
N HIS A 103 3.90 -6.06 13.94
CA HIS A 103 2.62 -6.75 13.82
C HIS A 103 2.44 -7.40 12.44
N ARG A 104 1.57 -8.42 12.41
CA ARG A 104 1.14 -9.07 11.18
C ARG A 104 0.39 -8.10 10.28
N TRP A 105 0.58 -8.19 8.97
CA TRP A 105 -0.11 -7.32 7.99
C TRP A 105 -1.64 -7.35 8.10
N GLY A 106 -2.24 -8.53 8.31
CA GLY A 106 -3.69 -8.63 8.48
C GLY A 106 -4.19 -7.85 9.70
N TYR A 107 -3.41 -7.85 10.79
CA TYR A 107 -3.72 -7.05 11.98
C TYR A 107 -3.56 -5.55 11.72
N ALA A 108 -2.45 -5.14 11.08
CA ALA A 108 -2.19 -3.74 10.77
C ALA A 108 -3.34 -3.11 9.95
N VAL A 109 -3.81 -3.81 8.92
CA VAL A 109 -4.96 -3.40 8.11
C VAL A 109 -6.26 -3.39 8.91
N THR A 110 -6.54 -4.42 9.71
CA THR A 110 -7.76 -4.49 10.53
C THR A 110 -7.81 -3.35 11.56
N ALA A 111 -6.69 -3.02 12.18
CA ALA A 111 -6.58 -1.92 13.13
C ALA A 111 -6.82 -0.56 12.46
N ALA A 112 -6.25 -0.34 11.27
CA ALA A 112 -6.47 0.86 10.48
C ALA A 112 -7.93 1.00 10.03
N ASP A 113 -8.55 -0.08 9.54
CA ASP A 113 -9.98 -0.11 9.16
C ASP A 113 -10.89 0.21 10.36
N GLY A 114 -10.55 -0.28 11.55
CA GLY A 114 -11.27 0.03 12.79
C GLY A 114 -11.21 1.51 13.19
N LYS A 115 -10.12 2.22 12.85
CA LYS A 115 -9.97 3.67 13.09
C LYS A 115 -10.60 4.54 11.99
N ALA A 116 -10.73 4.02 10.77
CA ALA A 116 -11.35 4.73 9.64
C ALA A 116 -12.49 3.90 8.99
N PRO A 117 -13.60 3.64 9.71
CA PRO A 117 -14.70 2.81 9.20
C PRO A 117 -15.37 3.39 7.95
N ALA A 118 -15.28 4.71 7.74
CA ALA A 118 -15.76 5.36 6.53
C ALA A 118 -15.03 4.88 5.26
N LEU A 119 -13.73 4.55 5.35
CA LEU A 119 -12.93 4.04 4.23
C LEU A 119 -13.14 2.55 3.96
N SER A 120 -13.77 1.82 4.89
CA SER A 120 -14.09 0.40 4.73
C SER A 120 -15.35 0.18 3.87
N ARG A 121 -16.17 1.22 3.68
CA ARG A 121 -17.43 1.15 2.92
C ARG A 121 -17.31 1.51 1.44
N CYS A 122 -16.12 1.90 0.99
CA CYS A 122 -15.84 2.36 -0.38
C CYS A 122 -14.96 1.40 -1.18
N SER A 123 -15.07 0.08 -0.98
CA SER A 123 -14.44 -0.87 -1.91
C SER A 123 -15.24 -0.92 -3.23
N PRO A 124 -14.65 -0.55 -4.38
CA PRO A 124 -15.28 -0.78 -5.68
C PRO A 124 -15.11 -2.26 -6.04
N LEU A 125 -16.02 -3.09 -5.56
CA LEU A 125 -16.19 -4.48 -6.00
C LEU A 125 -17.65 -4.77 -6.35
N GLU A 126 -18.33 -3.80 -6.97
CA GLU A 126 -19.47 -4.11 -7.83
C GLU A 126 -18.95 -4.23 -9.26
N PHE A 127 -18.41 -5.42 -9.58
CA PHE A 127 -18.31 -5.84 -10.97
C PHE A 127 -19.74 -6.11 -11.43
N ASP A 128 -20.27 -5.20 -12.25
CA ASP A 128 -21.50 -5.42 -13.02
C ASP A 128 -21.24 -6.58 -14.01
N ASP A 129 -21.71 -7.76 -13.62
CA ASP A 129 -21.72 -8.98 -14.42
C ASP A 129 -22.93 -8.91 -15.37
N GLN A 130 -22.81 -8.10 -16.42
CA GLN A 130 -23.80 -8.00 -17.50
C GLN A 130 -23.08 -7.85 -18.85
N ASP A 131 -22.37 -8.89 -19.30
CA ASP A 131 -22.23 -9.13 -20.73
C ASP A 131 -22.02 -10.63 -21.03
N GLN A 132 -23.13 -11.38 -21.11
CA GLN A 132 -23.16 -12.67 -21.80
C GLN A 132 -23.79 -12.47 -23.18
N PRO A 133 -23.05 -12.68 -24.28
CA PRO A 133 -23.68 -12.77 -25.59
C PRO A 133 -24.32 -14.15 -25.77
N ARG A 134 -25.56 -14.17 -26.25
CA ARG A 134 -26.08 -15.27 -27.07
C ARG A 134 -26.50 -14.72 -28.42
#